data_AF-A0A498GMF4-F1
#
_entry.id   AF-A0A498GMF4-F1
#
_cell.length_a   1.000
_cell.length_b   1.000
_cell.length_c   1.000
_cell.angle_alpha   90.00
_cell.angle_beta   90.00
_cell.angle_gamma   90.00
#
_symmetry.space_group_name_H-M   'P 1'
#
loop_
_entity.id
_entity.type
_entity.pdbx_description
1 polymer ?
#
loop_
_entity_poly.entity_id
_entity_poly.type
_entity_poly.pdbx_seq_one_letter_code
_entity_poly.pdbx_strand_id
1 'polypeptide(L)'
;MRHKQILDVAAENPEASIAELASEVPSATAELVERVLEEHGDPAEADETDESPSESSAETQSHPAPEDLSSTERETLRAIRQHPTASQRDLAEKLDVTASTVSNRVNGIDGFDWANRETFANAVFSDEQTDSMSSDETEALASESEPPESPDAPDTGDEQVSETDTEPDDGDRSAAVVETAAGEVNTTLTTFQSTVEDLSAQLAELEGQVETIADGGGSLQSNPFQDPELVHKVVHACMNSEQISEEEELQILESLL
;
A
#
# COMPACT_ATOMS: atom_id res chain seq x y z
N MET A 1 -20.15 -13.12 27.67
CA MET A 1 -20.56 -14.48 28.07
C MET A 1 -21.93 -14.88 27.52
N ARG A 2 -22.93 -13.98 27.44
CA ARG A 2 -24.27 -14.31 26.92
C ARG A 2 -24.30 -14.65 25.43
N HIS A 3 -23.58 -13.90 24.58
CA HIS A 3 -23.50 -14.19 23.14
C HIS A 3 -22.86 -15.55 22.86
N LYS A 4 -21.76 -15.86 23.55
CA LYS A 4 -21.11 -17.18 23.48
C LYS A 4 -22.06 -18.32 23.82
N GLN A 5 -22.91 -18.16 24.84
CA GLN A 5 -23.86 -19.20 25.23
C GLN A 5 -24.98 -19.41 24.20
N ILE A 6 -25.40 -18.35 23.50
CA ILE A 6 -26.37 -18.44 22.39
C ILE A 6 -25.77 -19.19 21.21
N LEU A 7 -24.51 -18.88 20.85
CA LEU A 7 -23.81 -19.55 19.76
C LEU A 7 -23.50 -21.03 20.05
N ASP A 8 -23.17 -21.37 21.30
CA ASP A 8 -22.93 -22.75 21.73
C ASP A 8 -24.20 -23.59 21.54
N VAL A 9 -25.35 -23.08 22.01
CA VAL A 9 -26.64 -23.78 21.92
C VAL A 9 -27.14 -23.87 20.47
N ALA A 10 -26.92 -22.85 19.65
CA ALA A 10 -27.21 -22.87 18.22
C ALA A 10 -26.35 -23.92 17.49
N ALA A 11 -25.06 -24.03 17.84
CA ALA A 11 -24.18 -25.06 17.29
C ALA A 11 -24.57 -26.49 17.74
N GLU A 12 -25.05 -26.65 18.97
CA GLU A 12 -25.53 -27.93 19.49
C GLU A 12 -26.89 -28.36 18.92
N ASN A 13 -27.71 -27.40 18.46
CA ASN A 13 -29.07 -27.63 17.94
C ASN A 13 -29.30 -26.86 16.62
N PRO A 14 -28.72 -27.32 15.50
CA PRO A 14 -28.71 -26.60 14.23
C PRO A 14 -30.10 -26.46 13.57
N GLU A 15 -31.05 -27.30 13.96
CA GLU A 15 -32.42 -27.29 13.45
C GLU A 15 -33.40 -26.51 14.35
N ALA A 16 -32.93 -25.98 15.48
CA ALA A 16 -33.77 -25.27 16.43
C ALA A 16 -34.06 -23.84 15.96
N SER A 17 -35.33 -23.46 16.01
CA SER A 17 -35.75 -22.10 15.64
C SER A 17 -35.28 -21.04 16.66
N ILE A 18 -35.18 -19.77 16.24
CA ILE A 18 -34.79 -18.62 17.11
C ILE A 18 -35.59 -18.58 18.43
N ALA A 19 -36.88 -18.93 18.39
CA ALA A 19 -37.76 -18.97 19.56
C ALA A 19 -37.46 -20.15 20.50
N GLU A 20 -36.99 -21.27 19.95
CA GLU A 20 -36.61 -22.48 20.67
C GLU A 20 -35.25 -22.30 21.34
N LEU A 21 -34.28 -21.74 20.62
CA LEU A 21 -32.97 -21.33 21.16
C LEU A 21 -33.11 -20.32 22.32
N ALA A 22 -34.03 -19.35 22.20
CA ALA A 22 -34.33 -18.40 23.25
C ALA A 22 -35.00 -19.04 24.48
N SER A 23 -35.72 -20.15 24.30
CA SER A 23 -36.33 -20.90 25.40
C SER A 23 -35.32 -21.79 26.13
N GLU A 24 -34.32 -22.28 25.41
CA GLU A 24 -33.23 -23.11 25.92
C GLU A 24 -32.19 -22.31 26.72
N VAL A 25 -31.93 -21.07 26.30
CA VAL A 25 -31.02 -20.16 27.01
C VAL A 25 -31.80 -19.28 27.98
N PRO A 26 -31.76 -19.53 29.31
CA PRO A 26 -32.62 -18.84 30.30
C PRO A 26 -32.35 -17.33 30.47
N SER A 27 -31.39 -16.78 29.72
CA SER A 27 -31.05 -15.35 29.74
C SER A 27 -31.14 -14.67 28.37
N ALA A 28 -31.61 -15.38 27.34
CA ALA A 28 -31.77 -14.86 26.00
C ALA A 28 -33.25 -14.66 25.65
N THR A 29 -33.53 -13.62 24.88
CA THR A 29 -34.83 -13.41 24.22
C THR A 29 -34.68 -13.68 22.74
N ALA A 30 -35.77 -13.96 22.04
CA ALA A 30 -35.74 -14.21 20.59
C ALA A 30 -35.03 -13.07 19.81
N GLU A 31 -35.28 -11.82 20.17
CA GLU A 31 -34.60 -10.64 19.57
C GLU A 31 -33.10 -10.58 19.86
N LEU A 32 -32.65 -11.12 21.00
CA LEU A 32 -31.21 -11.17 21.32
C LEU A 32 -30.54 -12.30 20.55
N VAL A 33 -31.23 -13.42 20.34
CA VAL A 33 -30.72 -14.54 19.54
C VAL A 33 -30.61 -14.12 18.08
N GLU A 34 -31.64 -13.48 17.52
CA GLU A 34 -31.62 -12.94 16.16
C GLU A 34 -30.45 -11.96 15.95
N ARG A 35 -30.31 -10.94 16.82
CA ARG A 35 -29.18 -9.99 16.73
C ARG A 35 -27.81 -10.66 16.82
N VAL A 36 -27.67 -11.68 17.68
CA VAL A 36 -26.39 -12.38 17.88
C VAL A 36 -26.07 -13.26 16.67
N LEU A 37 -27.06 -13.91 16.04
CA LEU A 37 -26.88 -14.70 14.83
C LEU A 37 -26.66 -13.80 13.59
N GLU A 38 -27.27 -12.60 13.54
CA GLU A 38 -26.97 -11.58 12.53
C GLU A 38 -25.54 -11.03 12.68
N GLU A 39 -25.08 -10.78 13.91
CA GLU A 39 -23.76 -10.21 14.19
C GLU A 39 -22.62 -11.23 14.08
N HIS A 40 -22.86 -12.49 14.48
CA HIS A 40 -21.83 -13.52 14.56
C HIS A 40 -22.02 -14.69 13.59
N GLY A 41 -23.11 -14.70 12.82
CA GLY A 41 -23.46 -15.81 11.93
C GLY A 41 -24.11 -16.97 12.66
N ASP A 42 -24.90 -17.77 11.94
CA ASP A 42 -25.41 -19.04 12.45
C ASP A 42 -24.33 -20.12 12.36
N PRO A 43 -23.83 -20.65 13.49
CA PRO A 43 -22.82 -21.71 13.48
C PRO A 43 -23.32 -23.04 12.89
N ALA A 44 -24.65 -23.21 12.75
CA ALA A 44 -25.26 -24.36 12.09
C ALA A 44 -25.12 -24.33 10.55
N GLU A 45 -25.16 -23.14 9.96
CA GLU A 45 -25.09 -22.92 8.51
C GLU A 45 -23.65 -22.98 7.97
N ALA A 46 -22.65 -23.08 8.85
CA ALA A 46 -21.23 -23.05 8.47
C ALA A 46 -20.72 -24.35 7.77
N ASP A 47 -21.50 -25.44 7.74
CA ASP A 47 -21.08 -26.75 7.19
C ASP A 47 -21.90 -27.20 5.95
N GLU A 48 -22.95 -26.47 5.56
CA GLU A 48 -23.71 -26.77 4.34
C GLU A 48 -23.14 -25.95 3.17
N THR A 49 -22.34 -26.64 2.37
CA THR A 49 -21.68 -26.13 1.16
C THR A 49 -22.72 -25.71 0.10
N ASP A 50 -22.94 -24.40 -0.07
CA ASP A 50 -23.39 -23.82 -1.35
C ASP A 50 -22.16 -23.33 -2.12
N GLU A 51 -21.59 -24.23 -2.94
CA GLU A 51 -20.75 -23.85 -4.08
C GLU A 51 -21.64 -23.20 -5.15
N SER A 52 -22.04 -21.96 -4.90
CA SER A 52 -22.20 -20.95 -5.96
C SER A 52 -20.92 -20.12 -5.96
N PRO A 53 -20.39 -19.66 -7.11
CA PRO A 53 -19.31 -18.69 -7.14
C PRO A 53 -19.89 -17.33 -6.73
N SER A 54 -20.30 -17.22 -5.47
CA SER A 54 -20.54 -15.98 -4.78
C SER A 54 -19.18 -15.39 -4.50
N GLU A 55 -18.83 -14.47 -5.39
CA GLU A 55 -18.04 -13.28 -5.15
C GLU A 55 -17.59 -13.17 -3.69
N SER A 56 -16.31 -13.43 -3.51
CA SER A 56 -15.53 -13.14 -2.32
C SER A 56 -16.19 -12.02 -1.52
N SER A 57 -16.76 -12.39 -0.35
CA SER A 57 -17.00 -11.43 0.74
C SER A 57 -15.64 -10.94 1.23
N ALA A 58 -14.97 -10.16 0.38
CA ALA A 58 -13.98 -9.21 0.80
C ALA A 58 -14.75 -8.22 1.66
N GLU A 59 -14.35 -8.15 2.93
CA GLU A 59 -14.75 -7.08 3.83
C GLU A 59 -14.85 -5.79 3.01
N THR A 60 -16.01 -5.14 3.01
CA THR A 60 -16.27 -3.90 2.29
C THR A 60 -15.46 -2.78 2.94
N GLN A 61 -14.14 -2.86 2.84
CA GLN A 61 -13.25 -1.72 2.79
C GLN A 61 -13.77 -0.94 1.58
N SER A 62 -14.39 0.20 1.83
CA SER A 62 -14.94 1.04 0.78
C SER A 62 -13.75 1.61 0.01
N HIS A 63 -13.42 1.01 -1.14
CA HIS A 63 -12.32 1.48 -1.98
C HIS A 63 -12.84 2.59 -2.90
N PRO A 64 -12.08 3.67 -3.14
CA PRO A 64 -12.47 4.68 -4.12
C PRO A 64 -12.46 4.07 -5.53
N ALA A 65 -13.40 4.51 -6.37
CA ALA A 65 -13.39 4.12 -7.77
C ALA A 65 -12.12 4.67 -8.44
N PRO A 66 -11.55 3.99 -9.45
CA PRO A 66 -10.32 4.44 -10.09
C PRO A 66 -10.49 5.80 -10.78
N GLU A 67 -11.72 6.17 -11.13
CA GLU A 67 -12.09 7.48 -11.70
C GLU A 67 -12.06 8.63 -10.70
N ASP A 68 -12.25 8.36 -9.40
CA ASP A 68 -12.19 9.36 -8.33
C ASP A 68 -10.74 9.74 -7.96
N LEU A 69 -9.78 8.90 -8.35
CA LEU A 69 -8.35 9.14 -8.14
C LEU A 69 -7.78 10.10 -9.17
N SER A 70 -6.81 10.93 -8.75
CA SER A 70 -6.03 11.73 -9.68
C SER A 70 -5.24 10.82 -10.65
N SER A 71 -4.93 11.35 -11.83
CA SER A 71 -4.13 10.62 -12.83
C SER A 71 -2.81 10.10 -12.26
N THR A 72 -2.16 10.87 -11.39
CA THR A 72 -0.89 10.51 -10.74
C THR A 72 -1.04 9.45 -9.66
N GLU A 73 -2.14 9.46 -8.91
CA GLU A 73 -2.46 8.42 -7.93
C GLU A 73 -2.76 7.11 -8.63
N ARG A 74 -3.60 7.15 -9.67
CA ARG A 74 -3.94 5.99 -10.50
C ARG A 74 -2.69 5.38 -11.16
N GLU A 75 -1.81 6.21 -11.71
CA GLU A 75 -0.54 5.78 -12.29
C GLU A 75 0.34 5.07 -11.25
N THR A 76 0.43 5.63 -10.05
CA THR A 76 1.22 5.06 -8.95
C THR A 76 0.63 3.74 -8.46
N LEU A 77 -0.69 3.64 -8.26
CA LEU A 77 -1.37 2.40 -7.90
C LEU A 77 -1.24 1.33 -9.00
N ARG A 78 -1.28 1.73 -10.28
CA ARG A 78 -1.03 0.80 -11.40
C ARG A 78 0.39 0.25 -11.35
N ALA A 79 1.38 1.06 -11.01
CA ALA A 79 2.77 0.61 -10.83
C ALA A 79 2.91 -0.34 -9.62
N ILE A 80 2.21 -0.07 -8.51
CA ILE A 80 2.15 -0.95 -7.35
C ILE A 80 1.51 -2.29 -7.71
N ARG A 81 0.40 -2.29 -8.46
CA ARG A 81 -0.26 -3.53 -8.92
C ARG A 81 0.66 -4.39 -9.79
N GLN A 82 1.44 -3.77 -10.67
CA GLN A 82 2.41 -4.46 -11.52
C GLN A 82 3.63 -4.96 -10.73
N HIS A 83 3.97 -4.29 -9.62
CA HIS A 83 5.15 -4.59 -8.81
C HIS A 83 4.83 -4.50 -7.30
N PRO A 84 4.02 -5.42 -6.76
CA PRO A 84 3.52 -5.33 -5.39
C PRO A 84 4.61 -5.52 -4.33
N THR A 85 5.78 -6.05 -4.71
CA THR A 85 6.93 -6.23 -3.84
C THR A 85 7.98 -5.13 -3.97
N ALA A 86 7.86 -4.23 -4.95
CA ALA A 86 8.83 -3.16 -5.17
C ALA A 86 8.91 -2.20 -3.97
N SER A 87 10.12 -1.70 -3.70
CA SER A 87 10.28 -0.63 -2.73
C SER A 87 9.77 0.70 -3.29
N GLN A 88 9.52 1.68 -2.41
CA GLN A 88 9.15 3.03 -2.84
C GLN A 88 10.23 3.66 -3.75
N ARG A 89 11.50 3.31 -3.54
CA ARG A 89 12.62 3.77 -4.38
C ARG A 89 12.57 3.19 -5.79
N ASP A 90 12.23 1.90 -5.90
CA ASP A 90 12.14 1.22 -7.20
C ASP A 90 10.92 1.69 -7.99
N LEU A 91 9.81 1.99 -7.29
CA LEU A 91 8.63 2.61 -7.90
C LEU A 91 8.91 4.05 -8.35
N ALA A 92 9.66 4.80 -7.54
CA ALA A 92 10.10 6.16 -7.86
C ALA A 92 10.98 6.22 -9.12
N GLU A 93 11.92 5.28 -9.27
CA GLU A 93 12.76 5.17 -10.47
C GLU A 93 11.92 4.87 -11.72
N LYS A 94 10.90 3.99 -11.61
CA LYS A 94 9.99 3.67 -12.72
C LYS A 94 9.10 4.83 -13.13
N LEU A 95 8.69 5.64 -12.17
CA LEU A 95 7.79 6.78 -12.36
C LEU A 95 8.53 8.10 -12.59
N ASP A 96 9.87 8.08 -12.64
CA ASP A 96 10.75 9.26 -12.73
C ASP A 96 10.43 10.35 -11.69
N VAL A 97 10.16 9.93 -10.45
CA VAL A 97 9.85 10.82 -9.32
C VAL A 97 10.69 10.45 -8.09
N THR A 98 10.54 11.18 -6.98
CA THR A 98 11.19 10.84 -5.72
C THR A 98 10.36 9.85 -4.89
N ALA A 99 11.00 9.02 -4.06
CA ALA A 99 10.31 8.07 -3.17
C ALA A 99 9.28 8.77 -2.26
N SER A 100 9.60 9.96 -1.75
CA SER A 100 8.66 10.77 -0.97
C SER A 100 7.43 11.22 -1.77
N THR A 101 7.59 11.47 -3.07
CA THR A 101 6.46 11.80 -3.96
C THR A 101 5.55 10.58 -4.15
N VAL A 102 6.12 9.38 -4.33
CA VAL A 102 5.35 8.12 -4.40
C VAL A 102 4.54 7.94 -3.11
N SER A 103 5.18 8.11 -1.95
CA SER A 103 4.54 8.01 -0.64
C SER A 103 3.40 9.04 -0.47
N ASN A 104 3.65 10.31 -0.79
CA ASN A 104 2.64 11.36 -0.68
C ASN A 104 1.44 11.14 -1.62
N ARG A 105 1.68 10.62 -2.83
CA ARG A 105 0.59 10.30 -3.78
C ARG A 105 -0.33 9.23 -3.21
N VAL A 106 0.20 8.15 -2.65
CA VAL A 106 -0.66 7.03 -2.21
C VAL A 106 -1.19 7.16 -0.79
N ASN A 107 -0.48 7.83 0.13
CA ASN A 107 -0.96 8.01 1.50
C ASN A 107 -2.14 8.99 1.62
N GLY A 108 -2.39 9.80 0.58
CA GLY A 108 -3.58 10.66 0.52
C GLY A 108 -4.85 9.91 0.12
N ILE A 109 -4.74 8.66 -0.32
CA ILE A 109 -5.85 7.85 -0.78
C ILE A 109 -6.51 7.19 0.43
N ASP A 110 -7.83 7.38 0.57
CA ASP A 110 -8.60 6.81 1.66
C ASP A 110 -8.49 5.28 1.67
N GLY A 111 -8.20 4.72 2.85
CA GLY A 111 -8.03 3.28 3.05
C GLY A 111 -6.74 2.67 2.46
N PHE A 112 -5.85 3.46 1.86
CA PHE A 112 -4.58 2.92 1.34
C PHE A 112 -3.60 2.59 2.48
N ASP A 113 -3.08 1.37 2.46
CA ASP A 113 -2.04 0.92 3.37
C ASP A 113 -0.90 0.21 2.62
N TRP A 114 0.35 0.49 3.03
CA TRP A 114 1.53 -0.07 2.38
C TRP A 114 1.71 -1.57 2.62
N ALA A 115 1.23 -2.12 3.75
CA ALA A 115 1.30 -3.55 4.01
C ALA A 115 0.29 -4.33 3.14
N ASN A 116 -0.87 -3.73 2.87
CA ASN A 116 -1.95 -4.32 2.07
C ASN A 116 -2.07 -3.72 0.65
N ARG A 117 -0.99 -3.10 0.14
CA ARG A 117 -0.97 -2.33 -1.11
C ARG A 117 -1.38 -3.13 -2.35
N GLU A 118 -1.06 -4.42 -2.40
CA GLU A 118 -1.44 -5.30 -3.52
C GLU A 118 -2.94 -5.55 -3.54
N THR A 119 -3.49 -5.91 -2.37
CA THR A 119 -4.93 -6.13 -2.19
C THR A 119 -5.70 -4.86 -2.53
N PHE A 120 -5.27 -3.72 -2.00
CA PHE A 120 -5.88 -2.42 -2.28
C PHE A 120 -5.83 -2.07 -3.77
N ALA A 121 -4.65 -2.16 -4.41
CA ALA A 121 -4.50 -1.81 -5.81
C ALA A 121 -5.28 -2.76 -6.73
N ASN A 122 -5.40 -4.04 -6.39
CA ASN A 122 -6.26 -4.96 -7.15
C ASN A 122 -7.73 -4.61 -6.95
N ALA A 123 -8.19 -4.37 -5.72
CA ALA A 123 -9.57 -4.02 -5.42
C ALA A 123 -10.05 -2.76 -6.17
N VAL A 124 -9.23 -1.70 -6.20
CA VAL A 124 -9.53 -0.45 -6.93
C VAL A 124 -9.66 -0.68 -8.44
N PHE A 125 -8.94 -1.66 -9.00
CA PHE A 125 -8.91 -1.92 -10.45
C PHE A 125 -9.62 -3.22 -10.87
N SER A 126 -10.35 -3.88 -9.96
CA SER A 126 -11.09 -5.12 -10.25
C SER A 126 -12.16 -4.91 -11.33
N ASP A 127 -12.87 -3.78 -11.29
CA ASP A 127 -13.94 -3.45 -12.24
C ASP A 127 -13.43 -3.11 -13.66
N GLU A 128 -12.20 -2.58 -13.81
CA GLU A 128 -11.59 -2.36 -15.14
C GLU A 128 -11.25 -3.69 -15.84
N GLN A 129 -11.05 -4.78 -15.09
CA GLN A 129 -10.64 -6.07 -15.62
C GLN A 129 -11.80 -6.84 -16.26
N THR A 130 -13.04 -6.60 -15.83
CA THR A 130 -14.25 -7.18 -16.44
C THR A 130 -14.61 -6.51 -17.77
N ASP A 131 -14.27 -5.24 -17.96
CA ASP A 131 -14.57 -4.50 -19.20
C ASP A 131 -13.59 -4.86 -20.35
N SER A 132 -12.33 -5.18 -20.02
CA SER A 132 -11.30 -5.56 -21.01
C SER A 132 -11.51 -6.96 -21.62
N MET A 133 -12.37 -7.81 -21.06
CA MET A 133 -12.68 -9.14 -21.62
C MET A 133 -13.92 -9.15 -22.53
N SER A 134 -14.61 -8.02 -22.71
CA SER A 134 -15.79 -7.91 -23.59
C SER A 134 -15.48 -7.33 -24.98
N SER A 135 -14.21 -7.17 -25.34
CA SER A 135 -13.78 -6.61 -26.62
C SER A 135 -12.83 -7.54 -27.40
N ASP A 136 -13.15 -8.84 -27.51
CA ASP A 136 -12.51 -9.69 -28.52
C ASP A 136 -13.47 -10.78 -28.99
N GLU A 137 -14.40 -10.41 -29.88
CA GLU A 137 -14.95 -11.35 -30.84
C GLU A 137 -15.43 -10.58 -32.07
N THR A 138 -14.60 -10.51 -33.12
CA THR A 138 -14.97 -10.89 -34.50
C THR A 138 -13.87 -10.55 -35.52
N GLU A 139 -13.18 -11.62 -35.91
CA GLU A 139 -12.68 -11.96 -37.26
C GLU A 139 -11.56 -11.14 -37.92
N ALA A 140 -10.73 -11.68 -38.82
CA ALA A 140 -10.08 -12.98 -39.02
C ALA A 140 -9.15 -12.77 -40.24
N LEU A 141 -8.03 -13.52 -40.26
CA LEU A 141 -7.21 -13.90 -41.43
C LEU A 141 -6.32 -12.84 -42.11
N ALA A 142 -5.00 -12.99 -41.92
CA ALA A 142 -4.11 -13.47 -42.99
C ALA A 142 -2.70 -13.75 -42.43
N SER A 143 -2.33 -15.03 -42.36
CA SER A 143 -0.95 -15.46 -42.22
C SER A 143 -0.21 -15.27 -43.54
N GLU A 144 0.98 -14.67 -43.50
CA GLU A 144 2.05 -14.97 -44.45
C GLU A 144 3.37 -14.97 -43.69
N SER A 145 4.05 -16.11 -43.71
CA SER A 145 5.33 -16.37 -43.07
C SER A 145 6.43 -16.28 -44.13
N GLU A 146 7.46 -15.45 -43.90
CA GLU A 146 8.85 -15.63 -44.34
C GLU A 146 9.70 -14.53 -43.67
N PRO A 147 10.88 -14.85 -43.10
CA PRO A 147 12.07 -15.03 -43.93
C PRO A 147 13.03 -16.13 -43.43
N PRO A 148 13.89 -16.68 -44.30
CA PRO A 148 15.31 -16.47 -44.05
C PRO A 148 16.14 -16.38 -45.33
N GLU A 149 17.13 -15.49 -45.38
CA GLU A 149 18.43 -15.78 -46.02
C GLU A 149 19.40 -14.59 -45.87
N SER A 150 20.59 -14.87 -45.38
CA SER A 150 21.82 -14.17 -45.74
C SER A 150 23.01 -15.13 -45.51
N PRO A 151 23.72 -15.54 -46.57
CA PRO A 151 24.84 -16.45 -46.50
C PRO A 151 26.21 -15.73 -46.48
N ASP A 152 27.22 -16.43 -45.93
CA ASP A 152 28.67 -16.50 -46.29
C ASP A 152 29.44 -15.19 -46.57
N ALA A 153 30.66 -14.93 -46.09
CA ALA A 153 31.82 -15.80 -45.87
C ALA A 153 32.96 -14.98 -45.16
N PRO A 154 34.16 -15.56 -44.90
CA PRO A 154 35.11 -15.12 -43.87
C PRO A 154 36.19 -14.16 -44.39
N ASP A 155 36.81 -13.41 -43.49
CA ASP A 155 38.11 -12.77 -43.78
C ASP A 155 39.13 -13.08 -42.68
N THR A 156 40.29 -13.50 -43.18
CA THR A 156 41.44 -14.04 -42.45
C THR A 156 42.49 -12.94 -42.41
N GLY A 157 42.89 -12.51 -41.22
CA GLY A 157 43.93 -11.50 -41.04
C GLY A 157 44.88 -11.91 -39.92
N ASP A 158 45.87 -12.69 -40.32
CA ASP A 158 47.09 -13.04 -39.59
C ASP A 158 47.94 -11.79 -39.28
N GLU A 159 48.56 -11.76 -38.09
CA GLU A 159 49.81 -11.09 -37.69
C GLU A 159 49.72 -10.72 -36.20
N GLN A 160 50.70 -10.89 -35.31
CA GLN A 160 51.91 -11.70 -35.21
C GLN A 160 52.44 -11.43 -33.78
N VAL A 161 53.06 -12.44 -33.16
CA VAL A 161 54.16 -12.35 -32.17
C VAL A 161 54.03 -11.42 -30.94
N SER A 162 54.05 -12.00 -29.73
CA SER A 162 55.33 -12.14 -29.01
C SER A 162 55.15 -12.90 -27.70
N GLU A 163 55.95 -13.94 -27.59
CA GLU A 163 56.25 -14.72 -26.42
C GLU A 163 56.77 -13.83 -25.28
N THR A 164 56.28 -14.03 -24.06
CA THR A 164 57.08 -13.76 -22.86
C THR A 164 57.03 -15.00 -21.98
N ASP A 165 57.97 -15.88 -22.29
CA ASP A 165 58.56 -16.85 -21.40
C ASP A 165 59.18 -16.11 -20.20
N THR A 166 58.67 -16.33 -18.99
CA THR A 166 59.41 -16.14 -17.73
C THR A 166 58.72 -16.95 -16.62
N GLU A 167 59.07 -18.23 -16.52
CA GLU A 167 59.39 -18.87 -15.24
C GLU A 167 60.89 -19.27 -15.36
N PRO A 168 61.71 -19.18 -14.30
CA PRO A 168 61.39 -19.80 -13.01
C PRO A 168 61.86 -19.00 -11.78
N ASP A 169 61.28 -19.26 -10.60
CA ASP A 169 62.09 -19.37 -9.38
C ASP A 169 61.35 -20.13 -8.27
N ASP A 170 61.93 -21.27 -7.91
CA ASP A 170 61.61 -22.10 -6.76
C ASP A 170 61.88 -21.36 -5.44
N GLY A 171 60.94 -21.39 -4.50
CA GLY A 171 61.30 -21.21 -3.09
C GLY A 171 60.21 -20.70 -2.18
N ASP A 172 59.81 -21.57 -1.25
CA ASP A 172 59.25 -21.22 0.06
C ASP A 172 57.75 -20.91 0.13
N ARG A 173 56.94 -21.97 -0.01
CA ARG A 173 55.55 -21.99 0.50
C ARG A 173 55.54 -22.53 1.93
N SER A 174 55.94 -21.70 2.88
CA SER A 174 55.61 -21.89 4.30
C SER A 174 54.97 -20.62 4.87
N ALA A 175 53.70 -20.75 5.28
CA ALA A 175 52.99 -19.88 6.22
C ALA A 175 52.39 -18.53 5.75
N ALA A 176 51.44 -18.54 4.80
CA ALA A 176 50.63 -17.33 4.49
C ALA A 176 49.11 -17.58 4.26
N VAL A 177 48.53 -18.65 4.81
CA VAL A 177 47.08 -18.94 4.62
C VAL A 177 46.19 -18.35 5.74
N VAL A 178 46.77 -17.61 6.70
CA VAL A 178 45.98 -17.07 7.84
C VAL A 178 45.72 -15.55 7.75
N GLU A 179 46.29 -14.85 6.75
CA GLU A 179 46.24 -13.37 6.71
C GLU A 179 45.19 -12.79 5.74
N THR A 180 44.47 -13.60 4.97
CA THR A 180 43.45 -13.10 4.02
C THR A 180 42.07 -12.92 4.65
N ALA A 181 41.68 -13.77 5.60
CA ALA A 181 40.39 -13.62 6.31
C ALA A 181 40.38 -12.42 7.26
N ALA A 182 41.52 -12.09 7.88
CA ALA A 182 41.62 -10.93 8.77
C ALA A 182 41.57 -9.59 7.99
N GLY A 183 42.12 -9.53 6.78
CA GLY A 183 42.06 -8.34 5.93
C GLY A 183 40.65 -8.04 5.41
N GLU A 184 39.89 -9.07 5.05
CA GLU A 184 38.49 -8.93 4.62
C GLU A 184 37.57 -8.49 5.76
N VAL A 185 37.78 -9.04 6.96
CA VAL A 185 37.05 -8.62 8.18
C VAL A 185 37.39 -7.18 8.58
N ASN A 186 38.64 -6.74 8.43
CA ASN A 186 38.99 -5.34 8.68
C ASN A 186 38.37 -4.39 7.65
N THR A 187 38.31 -4.79 6.37
CA THR A 187 37.72 -3.98 5.31
C THR A 187 36.21 -3.82 5.51
N THR A 188 35.51 -4.93 5.80
CA THR A 188 34.07 -4.91 6.09
C THR A 188 33.74 -4.14 7.37
N LEU A 189 34.58 -4.23 8.41
CA LEU A 189 34.44 -3.46 9.64
C LEU A 189 34.64 -1.96 9.39
N THR A 190 35.61 -1.57 8.56
CA THR A 190 35.80 -0.17 8.15
C THR A 190 34.61 0.35 7.35
N THR A 191 34.05 -0.46 6.44
CA THR A 191 32.82 -0.10 5.71
C THR A 191 31.63 0.07 6.67
N PHE A 192 31.43 -0.85 7.61
CA PHE A 192 30.37 -0.74 8.62
C PHE A 192 30.54 0.46 9.54
N GLN A 193 31.77 0.78 9.94
CA GLN A 193 32.04 1.97 10.73
C GLN A 193 31.72 3.24 9.94
N SER A 194 32.11 3.30 8.66
CA SER A 194 31.78 4.43 7.79
C SER A 194 30.28 4.59 7.58
N THR A 195 29.51 3.50 7.44
CA THR A 195 28.06 3.59 7.27
C THR A 195 27.36 3.99 8.54
N VAL A 196 27.81 3.53 9.71
CA VAL A 196 27.28 3.96 11.02
C VAL A 196 27.54 5.45 11.23
N GLU A 197 28.71 5.95 10.86
CA GLU A 197 29.05 7.37 10.98
C GLU A 197 28.21 8.23 10.03
N ASP A 198 27.97 7.77 8.80
CA ASP A 198 27.07 8.42 7.83
C ASP A 198 25.60 8.44 8.30
N LEU A 199 25.10 7.31 8.82
CA LEU A 199 23.76 7.21 9.43
C LEU A 199 23.62 8.13 10.65
N SER A 200 24.67 8.28 11.46
CA SER A 200 24.66 9.19 12.61
C SER A 200 24.63 10.66 12.20
N ALA A 201 25.33 11.01 11.11
CA ALA A 201 25.28 12.34 10.53
C ALA A 201 23.91 12.64 9.92
N GLN A 202 23.31 11.68 9.20
CA GLN A 202 21.96 11.79 8.66
C GLN A 202 20.90 11.95 9.76
N LEU A 203 21.04 11.24 10.90
CA LEU A 203 20.14 11.40 12.04
C LEU A 203 20.26 12.79 12.68
N ALA A 204 21.49 13.31 12.84
CA ALA A 204 21.70 14.67 13.36
C ALA A 204 21.14 15.75 12.42
N GLU A 205 21.23 15.53 11.11
CA GLU A 205 20.65 16.42 10.11
C GLU A 205 19.11 16.33 10.09
N LEU A 206 18.53 15.13 10.17
CA LEU A 206 17.08 14.96 10.31
C LEU A 206 16.56 15.58 11.61
N GLU A 207 17.27 15.40 12.72
CA GLU A 207 16.89 15.99 14.02
C GLU A 207 16.97 17.52 13.96
N GLY A 208 18.00 18.08 13.33
CA GLY A 208 18.09 19.52 13.08
C GLY A 208 17.01 20.05 12.12
N GLN A 209 16.59 19.25 11.13
CA GLN A 209 15.49 19.57 10.23
C GLN A 209 14.13 19.51 10.95
N VAL A 210 13.92 18.52 11.83
CA VAL A 210 12.73 18.40 12.67
C VAL A 210 12.66 19.55 13.68
N GLU A 211 13.78 19.94 14.29
CA GLU A 211 13.83 21.10 15.19
C GLU A 211 13.61 22.41 14.42
N THR A 212 14.12 22.54 13.19
CA THR A 212 13.84 23.69 12.32
C THR A 212 12.37 23.72 11.85
N ILE A 213 11.72 22.58 11.65
CA ILE A 213 10.29 22.51 11.34
C ILE A 213 9.46 22.81 12.60
N ALA A 214 9.91 22.36 13.77
CA ALA A 214 9.25 22.64 15.05
C ALA A 214 9.38 24.12 15.46
N ASP A 215 10.53 24.76 15.21
CA ASP A 215 10.81 26.15 15.57
C ASP A 215 10.48 27.15 14.44
N GLY A 216 10.54 26.71 13.18
CA GLY A 216 10.34 27.54 11.97
C GLY A 216 9.07 27.23 11.16
N GLY A 217 8.29 26.20 11.50
CA GLY A 217 7.06 25.79 10.82
C GLY A 217 5.77 25.93 11.65
N GLY A 218 5.84 26.59 12.82
CA GLY A 218 4.74 26.68 13.78
C GLY A 218 3.77 27.87 13.62
N SER A 219 3.77 28.62 12.51
CA SER A 219 2.84 29.76 12.32
C SER A 219 1.57 29.40 11.53
N LEU A 220 1.13 28.15 11.56
CA LEU A 220 -0.24 27.76 11.20
C LEU A 220 -1.09 27.42 12.45
N GLN A 221 -0.51 27.53 13.64
CA GLN A 221 -1.24 27.46 14.92
C GLN A 221 -1.57 28.84 15.50
N SER A 222 -1.37 29.93 14.74
CA SER A 222 -2.13 31.15 14.99
C SER A 222 -3.58 30.83 14.60
N ASN A 223 -4.36 30.41 15.60
CA ASN A 223 -5.78 30.06 15.48
C ASN A 223 -6.42 30.95 14.40
N PRO A 224 -6.98 30.40 13.31
CA PRO A 224 -7.40 31.18 12.13
C PRO A 224 -8.44 32.25 12.47
N PHE A 225 -9.09 32.11 13.63
CA PHE A 225 -10.00 33.08 14.23
C PHE A 225 -9.31 34.16 15.10
N GLN A 226 -7.97 34.27 15.10
CA GLN A 226 -7.24 35.37 15.75
C GLN A 226 -7.11 36.61 14.85
N ASP A 227 -7.33 36.46 13.54
CA ASP A 227 -7.36 37.61 12.63
C ASP A 227 -8.78 38.22 12.61
N PRO A 228 -8.99 39.40 13.22
CA PRO A 228 -10.31 40.03 13.29
C PRO A 228 -10.89 40.38 11.91
N GLU A 229 -10.04 40.64 10.91
CA GLU A 229 -10.48 40.93 9.54
C GLU A 229 -11.01 39.67 8.85
N LEU A 230 -10.38 38.52 9.09
CA LEU A 230 -10.82 37.23 8.55
C LEU A 230 -12.11 36.77 9.24
N VAL A 231 -12.18 36.88 10.57
CA VAL A 231 -13.41 36.59 11.33
C VAL A 231 -14.57 37.44 10.83
N HIS A 232 -14.36 38.75 10.66
CA HIS A 232 -15.40 39.65 10.15
C HIS A 232 -15.90 39.24 8.76
N LYS A 233 -15.01 38.83 7.85
CA LYS A 233 -15.39 38.36 6.51
C LYS A 233 -16.16 37.05 6.53
N VAL A 234 -15.73 36.09 7.36
CA VAL A 234 -16.42 34.80 7.52
C VAL A 234 -17.81 35.01 8.11
N VAL A 235 -17.93 35.81 9.17
CA VAL A 235 -19.22 36.17 9.76
C VAL A 235 -20.11 36.87 8.75
N HIS A 236 -19.57 37.86 8.01
CA HIS A 236 -20.35 38.57 6.99
C HIS A 236 -20.81 37.64 5.86
N ALA A 237 -20.00 36.66 5.45
CA ALA A 237 -20.39 35.66 4.46
C ALA A 237 -21.50 34.73 4.99
N CYS A 238 -21.41 34.32 6.27
CA CYS A 238 -22.44 33.51 6.91
C CYS A 238 -23.78 34.26 7.00
N MET A 239 -23.78 35.52 7.45
CA MET A 239 -24.99 36.36 7.63
C MET A 239 -25.65 36.82 6.32
N ASN A 240 -25.04 36.58 5.16
CA ASN A 240 -25.62 36.87 3.85
C ASN A 240 -25.91 35.60 3.05
N SER A 241 -25.72 34.42 3.65
CA SER A 241 -25.93 33.14 2.99
C SER A 241 -27.39 32.73 3.07
N GLU A 242 -28.03 32.50 1.93
CA GLU A 242 -29.40 31.96 1.87
C GLU A 242 -29.49 30.49 2.33
N GLN A 243 -28.35 29.84 2.60
CA GLN A 243 -28.28 28.45 3.06
C GLN A 243 -28.20 28.31 4.58
N ILE A 244 -28.04 29.42 5.31
CA ILE A 244 -27.97 29.43 6.78
C ILE A 244 -29.29 29.99 7.29
N SER A 245 -29.92 29.29 8.23
CA SER A 245 -31.14 29.76 8.86
C SER A 245 -30.86 30.81 9.93
N GLU A 246 -31.85 31.64 10.25
CA GLU A 246 -31.75 32.69 11.28
C GLU A 246 -31.33 32.11 12.67
N GLU A 247 -31.73 30.88 12.99
CA GLU A 247 -31.35 30.19 14.23
C GLU A 247 -29.86 29.81 14.24
N GLU A 248 -29.33 29.33 13.11
CA GLU A 248 -27.91 29.01 12.94
C GLU A 248 -27.05 30.29 12.93
N GLU A 249 -27.53 31.37 12.32
CA GLU A 249 -26.88 32.68 12.37
C GLU A 249 -26.73 33.16 13.83
N LEU A 250 -27.80 33.08 14.63
CA LEU A 250 -27.76 33.44 16.05
C LEU A 250 -26.78 32.58 16.84
N GLN A 251 -26.73 31.27 16.57
CA GLN A 251 -25.79 30.35 17.21
C GLN A 251 -24.32 30.66 16.85
N ILE A 252 -24.05 31.04 15.60
CA ILE A 252 -22.72 31.47 15.16
C ILE A 252 -22.30 32.75 15.90
N LEU A 253 -23.20 33.72 16.05
CA LEU A 253 -22.91 34.95 16.80
C LEU A 253 -22.69 34.69 18.29
N GLU A 254 -23.48 33.83 18.93
CA GLU A 254 -23.31 33.48 20.35
C GLU A 254 -21.98 32.76 20.60
N SER A 255 -21.49 31.95 19.65
CA SER A 255 -20.19 31.30 19.76
C SER A 255 -18.99 32.25 19.63
N LEU A 256 -19.19 33.47 19.13
CA LEU A 256 -18.13 34.46 18.86
C LEU A 256 -18.11 35.62 19.86
N LEU A 257 -19.16 35.77 20.68
CA LEU A 257 -19.37 36.86 21.65
C LEU A 257 -19.12 36.40 23.10
#